data_AF-A0A2V5VH70-F1
#
_entry.id   AF-A0A2V5VH70-F1
#
_cell.length_a   1.000
_cell.length_b   1.000
_cell.length_c   1.000
_cell.angle_alpha   90.00
_cell.angle_beta   90.00
_cell.angle_gamma   90.00
#
_symmetry.space_group_name_H-M   'P 1'
#
loop_
_entity.id
_entity.type
_entity.pdbx_description
1 polymer ?
#
loop_
_entity_poly.entity_id
_entity_poly.type
_entity_poly.pdbx_seq_one_letter_code
_entity_poly.pdbx_strand_id
1 'polypeptide(L)'
;MLCDRGRFKIFALRDKLRRLAIDGQISASSFEYKYLEALLCRLVEKCVWFSWSSLFEFLWRNKDAELSPDAVRFEREASDTVKDIYFTAVMEMMQVMCTNSPIWTLLLTVIFGIGDLFGWATKQWLDLKAKIFLEEAVPETVILAT
;
A
#
# COMPACT_ATOMS: atom_id res chain seq x y z
N MET A 1 2.31 -25.70 -3.57
CA MET A 1 3.46 -24.77 -3.48
C MET A 1 2.98 -23.43 -2.90
N LEU A 2 3.86 -22.59 -2.35
CA LEU A 2 3.47 -21.29 -1.75
C LEU A 2 2.73 -20.36 -2.73
N CYS A 3 3.06 -20.43 -4.03
CA CYS A 3 2.36 -19.66 -5.08
C CYS A 3 0.90 -20.11 -5.30
N ASP A 4 0.59 -21.39 -5.06
CA ASP A 4 -0.80 -21.89 -5.13
C ASP A 4 -1.65 -21.34 -3.99
N ARG A 5 -1.03 -21.08 -2.83
CA ARG A 5 -1.71 -20.50 -1.67
C ARG A 5 -2.12 -19.05 -1.95
N GLY A 6 -1.26 -18.25 -2.56
CA GLY A 6 -1.59 -16.89 -2.99
C GLY A 6 -2.73 -16.88 -4.02
N ARG A 7 -2.63 -17.75 -5.03
CA ARG A 7 -3.68 -17.91 -6.06
C ARG A 7 -5.04 -18.26 -5.45
N PHE A 8 -5.06 -19.20 -4.50
CA PHE A 8 -6.27 -19.64 -3.82
C PHE A 8 -6.91 -18.52 -3.00
N LYS A 9 -6.11 -17.71 -2.29
CA LYS A 9 -6.64 -16.59 -1.51
C LYS A 9 -7.27 -15.51 -2.39
N ILE A 10 -6.66 -15.17 -3.53
CA ILE A 10 -7.25 -14.20 -4.47
C ILE A 10 -8.53 -14.78 -5.09
N PHE A 11 -8.56 -16.09 -5.37
CA PHE A 11 -9.78 -16.77 -5.81
C PHE A 11 -10.90 -16.69 -4.75
N ALA A 12 -10.56 -16.89 -3.47
CA ALA A 12 -11.51 -16.76 -2.37
C ALA A 12 -12.05 -15.32 -2.22
N LEU A 13 -11.23 -14.29 -2.50
CA LEU A 13 -11.69 -12.90 -2.53
C LEU A 13 -12.69 -12.64 -3.65
N ARG A 14 -12.49 -13.25 -4.83
CA ARG A 14 -13.45 -13.19 -5.93
C ARG A 14 -14.77 -13.84 -5.54
N ASP A 15 -14.72 -14.99 -4.88
CA ASP A 15 -15.93 -15.66 -4.40
C ASP A 15 -16.63 -14.83 -3.29
N LYS A 16 -15.87 -14.15 -2.42
CA LYS A 16 -16.43 -13.20 -1.45
C LYS A 16 -17.17 -12.06 -2.17
N LEU A 17 -16.57 -11.46 -3.20
CA LEU A 17 -17.21 -10.40 -4.00
C LEU A 17 -18.51 -10.90 -4.67
N ARG A 18 -18.50 -12.12 -5.23
CA ARG A 18 -19.69 -12.74 -5.82
C ARG A 18 -20.81 -12.96 -4.81
N ARG A 19 -20.47 -13.41 -3.60
CA ARG A 19 -21.46 -13.58 -2.53
C ARG A 19 -22.12 -12.27 -2.16
N LEU A 20 -21.36 -11.18 -2.04
CA LEU A 20 -21.93 -9.84 -1.80
C LEU A 20 -22.96 -9.46 -2.86
N ALA A 21 -22.72 -9.84 -4.12
CA ALA A 21 -23.68 -9.58 -5.20
C ALA A 21 -24.93 -10.46 -5.13
N ILE A 22 -24.76 -11.74 -4.79
CA ILE A 22 -25.87 -12.69 -4.59
C ILE A 22 -26.74 -12.27 -3.40
N ASP A 23 -26.12 -11.80 -2.33
CA ASP A 23 -26.78 -11.33 -1.11
C ASP A 23 -27.45 -9.95 -1.30
N GLY A 24 -27.34 -9.35 -2.49
CA GLY A 24 -27.95 -8.05 -2.82
C GLY A 24 -27.26 -6.84 -2.19
N GLN A 25 -26.08 -7.01 -1.57
CA GLN A 25 -25.33 -5.92 -0.95
C GLN A 25 -24.64 -5.03 -1.98
N ILE A 26 -24.34 -5.59 -3.16
CA ILE A 26 -23.79 -4.86 -4.31
C ILE A 26 -24.50 -5.33 -5.58
N SER A 27 -24.77 -4.41 -6.52
CA SER A 27 -25.32 -4.81 -7.81
C SER A 27 -24.25 -5.47 -8.68
N ALA A 28 -24.51 -6.65 -9.21
CA ALA A 28 -23.61 -7.30 -10.19
C ALA A 28 -23.43 -6.49 -11.49
N SER A 29 -24.35 -5.55 -11.77
CA SER A 29 -24.24 -4.65 -12.91
C SER A 29 -23.41 -3.39 -12.63
N SER A 30 -23.08 -3.11 -11.36
CA SER A 30 -22.36 -1.91 -10.96
C SER A 30 -20.93 -1.87 -11.49
N PHE A 31 -20.43 -0.65 -11.65
CA PHE A 31 -19.06 -0.42 -12.12
C PHE A 31 -18.03 -0.99 -11.14
N GLU A 32 -18.17 -0.69 -9.84
CA GLU A 32 -17.28 -1.17 -8.77
C GLU A 32 -17.16 -2.71 -8.75
N TYR A 33 -18.28 -3.43 -8.91
CA TYR A 33 -18.27 -4.88 -8.96
C TYR A 33 -17.50 -5.39 -10.19
N LYS A 34 -17.84 -4.89 -11.39
CA LYS A 34 -17.22 -5.35 -12.64
C LYS A 34 -15.74 -5.01 -12.70
N TYR A 35 -15.37 -3.83 -12.25
CA TYR A 35 -13.99 -3.38 -12.17
C TYR A 35 -13.18 -4.29 -11.25
N LEU A 36 -13.68 -4.56 -10.04
CA LEU A 36 -12.98 -5.40 -9.08
C LEU A 36 -12.96 -6.87 -9.49
N GLU A 37 -14.04 -7.42 -10.05
CA GLU A 37 -14.06 -8.80 -10.55
C GLU A 37 -13.04 -8.99 -11.68
N ALA A 38 -12.97 -8.05 -12.63
CA ALA A 38 -12.00 -8.08 -13.71
C ALA A 38 -10.56 -8.01 -13.18
N LEU A 39 -10.30 -7.14 -12.19
CA LEU A 39 -9.00 -7.05 -11.54
C LEU A 39 -8.63 -8.37 -10.86
N LEU A 40 -9.51 -8.92 -10.02
CA LEU A 40 -9.27 -10.19 -9.30
C LEU A 40 -9.02 -11.35 -10.28
N CYS A 41 -9.74 -11.42 -11.40
CA CYS A 41 -9.50 -12.43 -12.42
C CYS A 41 -8.10 -12.30 -13.04
N ARG A 42 -7.67 -11.08 -13.38
CA ARG A 42 -6.31 -10.84 -13.89
C ARG A 42 -5.24 -11.20 -12.84
N LEU A 43 -5.48 -10.85 -11.57
CA LEU A 43 -4.56 -11.18 -10.49
C LEU A 43 -4.42 -12.69 -10.31
N VAL A 44 -5.51 -13.47 -10.34
CA VAL A 44 -5.46 -14.94 -10.28
C VAL A 44 -4.62 -15.54 -11.41
N GLU A 45 -4.71 -14.98 -12.61
CA GLU A 45 -3.94 -15.44 -13.77
C GLU A 45 -2.44 -15.11 -13.64
N LYS A 46 -2.13 -13.90 -13.15
CA LYS A 46 -0.74 -13.39 -13.11
C LYS A 46 0.00 -13.68 -11.81
N CYS A 47 -0.68 -14.07 -10.71
CA CYS A 47 -0.05 -14.10 -9.38
C CYS A 47 1.22 -14.96 -9.33
N VAL A 48 1.23 -16.11 -10.01
CA VAL A 48 2.35 -17.07 -9.94
C VAL A 48 3.65 -16.48 -10.50
N TRP A 49 3.54 -15.57 -11.48
CA TRP A 49 4.67 -15.00 -12.21
C TRP A 49 5.00 -13.58 -11.77
N PHE A 50 4.16 -12.97 -10.93
CA PHE A 50 4.32 -11.59 -10.54
C PHE A 50 5.45 -11.46 -9.52
N SER A 51 6.43 -10.60 -9.83
CA SER A 51 7.65 -10.39 -9.06
C SER A 51 7.87 -8.90 -8.81
N TRP A 52 8.71 -8.56 -7.83
CA TRP A 52 9.12 -7.17 -7.60
C TRP A 52 9.77 -6.57 -8.85
N SER A 53 10.57 -7.34 -9.60
CA SER A 53 11.21 -6.88 -10.84
C SER A 53 10.19 -6.50 -11.91
N SER A 54 9.15 -7.33 -12.11
CA SER A 54 8.08 -7.04 -13.06
C SER A 54 7.30 -5.78 -12.68
N LEU A 55 7.08 -5.57 -11.37
CA LEU A 55 6.44 -4.35 -10.88
C LEU A 55 7.32 -3.12 -11.13
N PHE A 56 8.61 -3.17 -10.79
CA PHE A 56 9.52 -2.04 -11.02
C PHE A 56 9.67 -1.73 -12.50
N GLU A 57 9.77 -2.73 -13.36
CA GLU A 57 9.81 -2.53 -14.80
C GLU A 57 8.52 -1.89 -15.33
N PHE A 58 7.37 -2.35 -14.83
CA PHE A 58 6.08 -1.74 -15.18
C PHE A 58 6.00 -0.28 -14.73
N LEU A 59 6.38 0.03 -13.48
CA LEU A 59 6.37 1.39 -12.95
C LEU A 59 7.36 2.28 -13.68
N TRP A 60 8.55 1.77 -14.01
CA TRP A 60 9.56 2.52 -14.75
C TRP A 60 9.10 2.86 -16.17
N ARG A 61 8.50 1.88 -16.87
CA ARG A 61 7.96 2.09 -18.22
C ARG A 61 6.77 3.05 -18.23
N ASN A 62 6.02 3.13 -17.12
CA ASN A 62 4.82 3.96 -16.99
C ASN A 62 5.00 5.11 -15.98
N LYS A 63 6.24 5.59 -15.78
CA LYS A 63 6.55 6.59 -14.74
C LYS A 63 5.78 7.91 -14.90
N ASP A 64 5.43 8.25 -16.13
CA ASP A 64 4.71 9.47 -16.50
C ASP A 64 3.22 9.20 -16.74
N ALA A 65 2.75 7.97 -16.51
CA ALA A 65 1.35 7.61 -16.71
C ALA A 65 0.49 8.17 -15.57
N GLU A 66 -0.56 8.91 -15.93
CA GLU A 66 -1.56 9.36 -14.98
C GLU A 66 -2.38 8.18 -14.45
N LEU A 67 -2.92 8.34 -13.23
CA LEU A 67 -3.79 7.34 -12.63
C LEU A 67 -4.99 7.09 -13.54
N SER A 68 -5.30 5.82 -13.83
CA SER A 68 -6.42 5.48 -14.69
C SER A 68 -7.72 6.13 -14.19
N PRO A 69 -8.52 6.78 -15.06
CA PRO A 69 -9.79 7.40 -14.65
C PRO A 69 -10.74 6.39 -14.01
N ASP A 70 -10.68 5.12 -14.41
CA ASP A 70 -11.44 4.03 -13.81
C ASP A 70 -11.01 3.73 -12.37
N ALA A 71 -9.71 3.85 -12.06
CA ALA A 71 -9.19 3.66 -10.71
C ALA A 71 -9.63 4.81 -9.79
N VAL A 72 -9.57 6.05 -10.28
CA VAL A 72 -10.08 7.23 -9.55
C VAL A 72 -11.58 7.11 -9.31
N ARG A 73 -12.32 6.67 -10.33
CA ARG A 73 -13.76 6.44 -10.23
C ARG A 73 -14.09 5.34 -9.23
N PHE A 74 -13.36 4.23 -9.25
CA PHE A 74 -13.51 3.15 -8.28
C PHE A 74 -13.26 3.66 -6.86
N GLU A 75 -12.23 4.46 -6.63
CA GLU A 75 -11.95 5.01 -5.30
C GLU A 75 -13.07 5.94 -4.78
N ARG A 76 -13.74 6.66 -5.68
CA ARG A 76 -14.88 7.53 -5.32
C ARG A 76 -16.18 6.77 -5.11
N GLU A 77 -16.49 5.82 -6.00
CA GLU A 77 -17.80 5.15 -6.05
C GLU A 77 -17.85 3.87 -5.21
N ALA A 78 -16.71 3.21 -4.95
CA ALA A 78 -16.70 1.92 -4.29
C ALA A 78 -17.06 2.02 -2.80
N SER A 79 -17.93 1.11 -2.35
CA SER A 79 -18.23 0.94 -0.93
C SER A 79 -16.99 0.46 -0.13
N ASP A 80 -16.96 0.75 1.16
CA ASP A 80 -15.83 0.40 2.04
C ASP A 80 -15.56 -1.12 2.05
N THR A 81 -16.61 -1.94 1.99
CA THR A 81 -16.49 -3.40 1.89
C THR A 81 -15.78 -3.84 0.61
N VAL A 82 -16.06 -3.17 -0.52
CA VAL A 82 -15.44 -3.47 -1.82
C VAL A 82 -13.99 -2.99 -1.84
N LYS A 83 -13.72 -1.83 -1.23
CA LYS A 83 -12.36 -1.31 -1.02
C LYS A 83 -11.53 -2.23 -0.13
N ASP A 84 -12.11 -2.82 0.91
CA ASP A 84 -11.45 -3.81 1.77
C ASP A 84 -11.04 -5.06 0.97
N ILE A 85 -11.90 -5.56 0.09
CA ILE A 85 -11.57 -6.68 -0.81
C ILE A 85 -10.42 -6.30 -1.75
N TYR A 86 -10.47 -5.11 -2.34
CA TYR A 86 -9.38 -4.60 -3.17
C TYR A 86 -8.05 -4.52 -2.41
N PHE A 87 -8.05 -3.89 -1.24
CA PHE A 87 -6.86 -3.74 -0.40
C PHE A 87 -6.29 -5.10 0.01
N THR A 88 -7.15 -6.04 0.42
CA THR A 88 -6.73 -7.40 0.76
C THR A 88 -6.11 -8.11 -0.44
N ALA A 89 -6.67 -7.94 -1.65
CA ALA A 89 -6.09 -8.52 -2.86
C ALA A 89 -4.70 -7.96 -3.19
N VAL A 90 -4.50 -6.65 -3.00
CA VAL A 90 -3.19 -6.00 -3.17
C VAL A 90 -2.18 -6.55 -2.15
N MET A 91 -2.57 -6.66 -0.88
CA MET A 91 -1.70 -7.20 0.17
C MET A 91 -1.29 -8.65 -0.10
N GLU A 92 -2.21 -9.49 -0.59
CA GLU A 92 -1.89 -10.86 -0.98
C GLU A 92 -0.92 -10.90 -2.18
N MET A 93 -1.10 -10.01 -3.16
CA MET A 93 -0.14 -9.88 -4.26
C MET A 93 1.24 -9.41 -3.78
N MET A 94 1.31 -8.51 -2.80
CA MET A 94 2.59 -8.11 -2.18
C MET A 94 3.28 -9.30 -1.50
N GLN A 95 2.53 -10.13 -0.76
CA GLN A 95 3.10 -11.35 -0.15
C GLN A 95 3.65 -12.31 -1.21
N VAL A 96 2.95 -12.48 -2.33
CA VAL A 96 3.41 -13.30 -3.45
C VAL A 96 4.68 -12.73 -4.07
N MET A 97 4.74 -11.42 -4.32
CA MET A 97 5.95 -10.76 -4.81
C MET A 97 7.13 -10.93 -3.86
N CYS A 98 6.91 -10.83 -2.55
CA CYS A 98 7.95 -11.07 -1.55
C CYS A 98 8.48 -12.51 -1.59
N THR A 99 7.58 -13.48 -1.79
CA THR A 99 7.97 -14.89 -1.88
C THR A 99 8.73 -15.17 -3.18
N ASN A 100 8.31 -14.56 -4.29
CA ASN A 100 8.91 -14.74 -5.61
C ASN A 100 10.24 -13.98 -5.79
N SER A 101 10.55 -13.01 -4.92
CA SER A 101 11.71 -12.13 -5.07
C SER A 101 12.33 -11.77 -3.72
N PRO A 102 12.89 -12.76 -2.99
CA PRO A 102 13.42 -12.55 -1.64
C PRO A 102 14.56 -11.54 -1.58
N ILE A 103 15.39 -11.46 -2.64
CA ILE A 103 16.49 -10.49 -2.73
C ILE A 103 15.94 -9.06 -2.80
N TRP A 104 14.94 -8.82 -3.65
CA TRP A 104 14.28 -7.51 -3.73
C TRP A 104 13.56 -7.15 -2.45
N THR A 105 12.93 -8.11 -1.79
CA THR A 105 12.32 -7.90 -0.47
C THR A 105 13.35 -7.47 0.56
N LEU A 106 14.49 -8.16 0.64
CA LEU A 106 15.57 -7.80 1.55
C LEU A 106 16.08 -6.37 1.26
N LEU A 107 16.30 -6.03 -0.01
CA LEU A 107 16.70 -4.68 -0.41
C LEU A 107 15.67 -3.62 0.01
N LEU A 108 14.38 -3.86 -0.24
CA LEU A 108 13.32 -2.94 0.16
C LEU A 108 13.27 -2.78 1.69
N THR A 109 13.33 -3.87 2.44
CA THR A 109 13.35 -3.84 3.91
C THR A 109 14.53 -3.01 4.43
N VAL A 110 15.72 -3.15 3.83
CA VAL A 110 16.89 -2.35 4.21
C VAL A 110 16.68 -0.87 3.87
N ILE A 111 16.18 -0.54 2.68
CA ILE A 111 15.93 0.86 2.28
C ILE A 111 14.93 1.53 3.22
N PHE A 112 13.79 0.89 3.47
CA PHE A 112 12.77 1.42 4.37
C PHE A 112 13.27 1.52 5.82
N GLY A 113 13.98 0.49 6.31
CA GLY A 113 14.55 0.50 7.66
C GLY A 113 15.60 1.60 7.87
N ILE A 114 16.43 1.87 6.87
CA ILE A 114 17.38 3.00 6.90
C ILE A 114 16.61 4.33 6.90
N GLY A 115 15.57 4.47 6.06
CA GLY A 115 14.72 5.66 6.02
C GLY A 115 14.08 5.97 7.37
N ASP A 116 13.51 4.97 8.04
CA ASP A 116 12.92 5.12 9.38
C ASP A 116 13.96 5.53 10.43
N LEU A 117 15.16 4.94 10.37
CA LEU A 117 16.26 5.28 11.26
C LEU A 117 16.70 6.74 11.08
N PHE A 118 16.84 7.20 9.83
CA PHE A 118 17.13 8.60 9.52
C PHE A 118 16.00 9.51 10.01
N GLY A 119 14.74 9.19 9.75
CA GLY A 119 13.59 9.98 10.20
C GLY A 119 13.54 10.12 11.72
N TRP A 120 13.79 9.03 12.46
CA TRP A 120 13.88 9.05 13.92
C TRP A 120 15.05 9.89 14.41
N ALA A 121 16.24 9.74 13.82
CA ALA A 121 17.43 10.51 14.19
C ALA A 121 17.23 12.02 13.92
N THR A 122 16.63 12.38 12.79
CA THR A 122 16.30 13.78 12.48
C THR A 122 15.30 14.34 13.48
N LYS A 123 14.28 13.58 13.87
CA LYS A 123 13.32 14.00 14.89
C LYS A 123 14.00 14.25 16.24
N GLN A 124 14.85 13.32 16.70
CA GLN A 124 15.63 13.48 17.93
C GLN A 124 16.53 14.72 17.89
N TRP A 125 17.18 14.96 16.75
CA TRP A 125 18.04 16.13 16.57
C TRP A 125 17.25 17.45 16.63
N LEU A 126 16.07 17.51 16.00
CA LEU A 126 15.18 18.67 16.05
C LEU A 126 14.66 18.93 17.46
N ASP A 127 14.23 17.88 18.17
CA ASP A 127 13.76 17.99 19.56
C ASP A 127 14.87 18.48 20.50
N LEU A 128 16.12 18.03 20.29
CA LEU A 128 17.28 18.49 21.05
C LEU A 128 17.60 19.97 20.77
N LYS A 129 17.59 20.37 19.49
CA LYS A 129 17.78 21.77 19.10
C LYS A 129 16.71 22.68 19.70
N ALA A 130 15.44 22.27 19.64
CA ALA A 130 14.34 23.02 20.23
C ALA A 130 14.52 23.23 21.74
N LYS A 131 14.97 22.21 22.48
CA LYS A 131 15.28 22.33 23.92
C LYS A 131 16.41 23.31 24.20
N ILE A 132 17.52 23.23 23.45
CA ILE A 132 18.66 24.14 23.62
C ILE A 132 18.25 25.59 23.33
N PHE A 133 17.50 25.85 22.26
CA PHE A 133 16.99 27.19 21.95
C PHE A 133 16.06 27.74 23.05
N LEU A 134 15.23 26.89 23.66
CA LEU A 134 14.36 27.29 24.77
C LEU A 134 15.16 27.58 26.05
N GLU A 135 16.21 26.83 26.32
CA GLU A 135 17.10 27.09 27.47
C GLU A 135 17.96 28.36 27.26
N GLU A 136 18.46 28.61 26.05
CA GLU A 136 19.20 29.83 25.68
C GLU A 136 18.30 31.08 25.59
N ALA A 137 16.99 30.94 25.43
CA ALA A 137 16.05 32.06 25.43
C ALA A 137 15.63 32.52 26.85
N VAL A 138 15.95 31.74 27.89
CA VAL A 138 15.58 32.01 29.30
C VAL A 138 16.58 32.82 30.13
N PRO A 139 17.87 33.06 29.77
CA PRO A 139 18.79 33.76 30.68
C PRO A 139 18.73 35.31 30.60
N GLU A 140 18.08 35.92 29.60
CA GLU A 140 18.07 37.40 29.48
C GLU A 140 16.89 38.11 30.17
N THR A 141 15.81 37.43 30.51
CA THR A 141 14.63 38.11 31.11
C THR A 141 14.66 38.22 32.63
N VAL A 142 15.63 37.59 33.31
CA VAL A 142 15.70 37.59 34.79
C VAL A 142 16.69 38.62 35.36
N ILE A 143 17.55 39.24 34.54
CA ILE A 143 18.58 40.18 35.05
C ILE A 143 18.13 41.66 35.02
N LEU A 144 17.00 41.99 34.37
CA LEU A 144 16.50 43.38 34.25
C LEU A 144 15.37 43.75 35.23
N ALA A 145 15.13 42.92 36.26
CA ALA A 145 14.15 43.19 37.31
C ALA A 145 14.77 43.01 38.71
N THR A 146 15.82 43.78 39.00
CA THR A 146 16.28 44.13 40.36
C THR A 146 16.65 45.59 40.37
#